data_AF-W1Y3E5-F1
#
_entry.id   AF-W1Y3E5-F1
#
_cell.length_a   1.000
_cell.length_b   1.000
_cell.length_c   1.000
_cell.angle_alpha   90.00
_cell.angle_beta   90.00
_cell.angle_gamma   90.00
#
_symmetry.space_group_name_H-M   'P 1'
#
loop_
_entity.id
_entity.type
_entity.pdbx_description
1 polymer ?
#
loop_
_entity_poly.entity_id
_entity_poly.type
_entity_poly.pdbx_seq_one_letter_code
_entity_poly.pdbx_strand_id
1 'polypeptide(L)'
;LVPAAKGQVTTPEKMKKQFGGQDVMAELAKANEKLAPKFGYIPGFAVVGTKMNEKAADAAAGKVKVSDIFQTAQDTSVKALKDAGLPVNE
;
A
#
# COMPACT_ATOMS: atom_id res chain seq x y z
N LEU A 1 -12.07 -2.69 -10.71
CA LEU A 1 -11.82 -1.30 -10.27
C LEU A 1 -13.05 -0.85 -9.50
N VAL A 2 -12.91 -0.59 -8.20
CA VAL A 2 -14.03 -0.02 -7.41
C VAL A 2 -14.19 1.43 -7.85
N PRO A 3 -15.39 1.89 -8.24
CA PRO A 3 -15.60 3.28 -8.63
C PRO A 3 -15.22 4.22 -7.47
N ALA A 4 -14.48 5.29 -7.77
CA ALA A 4 -14.23 6.34 -6.79
C ALA A 4 -15.57 6.95 -6.34
N ALA A 5 -15.81 7.02 -5.04
CA ALA A 5 -16.97 7.71 -4.48
C ALA A 5 -16.86 9.21 -4.79
N LYS A 6 -17.80 9.74 -5.61
CA LYS A 6 -17.80 11.14 -6.08
C LYS A 6 -18.55 12.11 -5.16
N GLY A 7 -19.07 11.64 -4.02
CA GLY A 7 -19.78 12.48 -3.07
C GLY A 7 -18.81 13.34 -2.26
N GLN A 8 -19.09 14.64 -2.15
CA GLN A 8 -18.31 15.54 -1.28
C GLN A 8 -18.63 15.17 0.18
N VAL A 9 -17.79 14.31 0.78
CA VAL A 9 -17.96 13.90 2.17
C VAL A 9 -17.41 15.02 3.05
N THR A 10 -18.27 15.61 3.89
CA THR A 10 -17.82 16.59 4.88
C THR A 10 -17.21 15.87 6.08
N THR A 11 -16.13 16.42 6.64
CA THR A 11 -15.52 15.83 7.85
C THR A 11 -16.50 15.92 9.02
N PRO A 12 -16.85 14.80 9.68
CA PRO A 12 -17.71 14.83 10.86
C PRO A 12 -17.12 15.69 11.97
N GLU A 13 -17.94 16.42 12.72
CA GLU A 13 -17.47 17.35 13.77
C GLU A 13 -16.59 16.69 14.83
N LYS A 14 -16.88 15.43 15.20
CA LYS A 14 -16.01 14.64 16.10
C LYS A 14 -14.60 14.46 15.54
N MET A 15 -14.49 14.21 14.24
CA MET A 15 -13.21 14.05 13.55
C MET A 15 -12.51 15.39 13.41
N LYS A 16 -13.21 16.48 13.05
CA LYS A 16 -12.61 17.82 13.07
C LYS A 16 -12.02 18.15 14.43
N LYS A 17 -12.75 17.91 15.52
CA LYS A 17 -12.24 18.14 16.88
C LYS A 17 -10.99 17.32 17.19
N GLN A 18 -10.96 16.05 16.78
CA GLN A 18 -9.80 15.16 16.96
C GLN A 18 -8.56 15.67 16.21
N PHE A 19 -8.74 16.22 15.01
CA PHE A 19 -7.67 16.70 14.14
C PHE A 19 -7.50 18.23 14.19
N GLY A 20 -7.79 18.86 15.33
CA GLY A 20 -7.49 20.28 15.54
C GLY A 20 -8.27 21.25 14.63
N GLY A 21 -9.47 20.87 14.19
CA GLY A 21 -10.32 21.61 13.28
C GLY A 21 -10.12 21.27 11.79
N GLN A 22 -9.18 20.38 11.45
CA GLN A 22 -8.87 20.03 10.07
C GLN A 22 -10.02 19.30 9.36
N ASP A 23 -10.24 19.66 8.09
CA ASP A 23 -11.13 18.95 7.19
C ASP A 23 -10.41 17.75 6.53
N VAL A 24 -10.29 16.66 7.30
CA VAL A 24 -9.58 15.44 6.88
C VAL A 24 -10.17 14.82 5.61
N MET A 25 -11.49 14.81 5.45
CA MET A 25 -12.14 14.25 4.26
C MET A 25 -11.81 15.03 2.98
N ALA A 26 -11.66 16.35 3.06
CA ALA A 26 -11.19 17.15 1.94
C ALA A 26 -9.74 16.78 1.55
N GLU A 27 -8.86 16.54 2.53
CA GLU A 27 -7.49 16.09 2.25
C GLU A 27 -7.44 14.67 1.66
N LEU A 28 -8.28 13.76 2.15
CA LEU A 28 -8.41 12.40 1.59
C LEU A 28 -8.94 12.43 0.15
N ALA A 29 -9.87 13.32 -0.18
CA ALA A 29 -10.36 13.51 -1.54
C ALA A 29 -9.24 14.00 -2.48
N LYS A 30 -8.45 15.01 -2.05
CA LYS A 30 -7.27 15.47 -2.81
C LYS A 30 -6.25 14.34 -3.01
N ALA A 31 -5.99 13.53 -1.98
CA ALA A 31 -5.09 12.38 -2.10
C ALA A 31 -5.62 11.34 -3.10
N ASN A 32 -6.93 11.08 -3.08
CA ASN A 32 -7.58 10.15 -4.01
C ASN A 32 -7.48 10.61 -5.47
N GLU A 33 -7.56 11.91 -5.74
CA GLU A 33 -7.33 12.48 -7.08
C GLU A 33 -5.88 12.33 -7.57
N LYS A 34 -4.92 12.16 -6.66
CA LYS A 34 -3.49 11.99 -6.94
C LYS A 34 -3.02 10.54 -6.88
N LEU A 35 -3.91 9.58 -6.57
CA LEU A 35 -3.56 8.16 -6.55
C LEU A 35 -3.06 7.72 -7.93
N ALA A 36 -1.96 6.96 -7.93
CA ALA A 36 -1.42 6.38 -9.15
C ALA A 36 -2.50 5.46 -9.78
N PRO A 37 -3.02 5.77 -10.98
CA PRO A 37 -4.13 5.02 -11.56
C PRO A 37 -3.71 3.64 -12.04
N LYS A 38 -2.41 3.35 -12.09
CA LYS A 38 -1.81 2.16 -12.71
C LYS A 38 -0.87 1.44 -11.75
N PHE A 39 -1.40 0.99 -10.61
CA PHE A 39 -0.71 0.03 -9.76
C PHE A 39 -1.36 -1.36 -9.90
N GLY A 40 -0.70 -2.27 -10.60
CA GLY A 40 -1.14 -3.65 -10.76
C GLY A 40 -0.67 -4.51 -9.59
N TYR A 41 -1.57 -5.25 -8.96
CA TYR A 41 -1.22 -6.24 -7.95
C TYR A 41 -1.12 -7.61 -8.61
N ILE A 42 0.01 -8.30 -8.41
CA ILE A 42 0.20 -9.66 -8.93
C ILE A 42 -0.71 -10.66 -8.20
N PRO A 43 -1.04 -11.80 -8.83
CA PRO A 43 -1.54 -12.96 -8.10
C PRO A 43 -0.57 -13.34 -6.97
N GLY A 44 -1.09 -13.55 -5.75
CA GLY A 44 -0.27 -13.86 -4.57
C GLY A 44 0.35 -12.66 -3.86
N PHE A 45 0.03 -11.41 -4.25
CA PHE A 45 0.58 -10.20 -3.62
C PHE A 45 0.39 -10.13 -2.09
N ALA A 46 -0.65 -10.77 -1.53
CA ALA A 46 -0.84 -10.83 -0.07
C ALA A 46 0.36 -11.47 0.67
N VAL A 47 1.00 -12.47 0.06
CA VAL A 47 2.22 -13.10 0.61
C VAL A 47 3.39 -12.13 0.53
N VAL A 48 3.52 -11.43 -0.60
CA VAL A 48 4.55 -10.38 -0.78
C VAL A 48 4.40 -9.28 0.28
N GLY A 49 3.18 -8.76 0.47
CA GLY A 49 2.89 -7.74 1.49
C GLY A 49 3.22 -8.22 2.91
N THR A 50 2.93 -9.49 3.22
CA THR A 50 3.28 -10.08 4.53
C THR A 50 4.80 -10.11 4.73
N LYS A 51 5.57 -10.56 3.72
CA LYS A 51 7.03 -10.60 3.78
C LYS A 51 7.68 -9.22 3.81
N MET A 52 7.10 -8.24 3.11
CA MET A 52 7.51 -6.84 3.22
C MET A 52 7.31 -6.31 4.65
N ASN A 53 6.18 -6.62 5.30
CA ASN A 53 5.91 -6.20 6.68
C ASN A 53 6.88 -6.84 7.69
N GLU A 54 7.17 -8.14 7.56
CA GLU A 54 8.19 -8.82 8.38
C GLU A 54 9.54 -8.11 8.26
N LYS A 55 9.97 -7.82 7.02
CA LYS A 55 11.24 -7.14 6.78
C LYS A 55 11.24 -5.68 7.25
N ALA A 56 10.10 -4.99 7.14
CA ALA A 56 9.94 -3.63 7.64
C ALA A 56 10.05 -3.57 9.17
N ALA A 57 9.54 -4.58 9.89
CA ALA A 57 9.71 -4.69 11.33
C ALA A 57 11.19 -4.88 11.71
N ASP A 58 11.93 -5.72 10.98
CA ASP A 58 13.38 -5.86 11.16
C ASP A 58 14.13 -4.54 10.89
N ALA A 59 13.72 -3.79 9.87
CA ALA A 59 14.31 -2.50 9.52
C ALA A 59 14.05 -1.46 10.62
N ALA A 60 12.82 -1.40 11.15
CA ALA A 60 12.47 -0.55 12.28
C ALA A 60 13.28 -0.89 13.55
N ALA A 61 13.63 -2.17 13.73
CA ALA A 61 14.52 -2.63 14.80
C ALA A 61 16.01 -2.41 14.51
N GLY A 62 16.38 -1.81 13.38
CA GLY A 62 17.77 -1.54 12.99
C GLY A 62 18.58 -2.77 12.58
N LYS A 63 17.92 -3.92 12.33
CA LYS A 63 18.59 -5.19 12.00
C LYS A 63 18.96 -5.30 10.51
N VAL A 64 18.22 -4.60 9.66
CA VAL A 64 18.35 -4.63 8.20
C VAL A 64 18.13 -3.21 7.65
N LYS A 65 18.46 -3.00 6.38
CA LYS A 65 18.22 -1.73 5.70
C LYS A 65 16.78 -1.69 5.17
N VAL A 66 16.23 -0.48 5.04
CA VAL A 66 14.92 -0.27 4.39
C VAL A 66 14.91 -0.79 2.95
N SER A 67 16.05 -0.75 2.25
CA SER A 67 16.21 -1.32 0.90
C SER A 67 15.89 -2.82 0.85
N ASP A 68 16.12 -3.55 1.93
CA ASP A 68 15.98 -5.01 1.97
C ASP A 68 14.50 -5.43 1.91
N ILE A 69 13.57 -4.52 2.23
CA ILE A 69 12.12 -4.70 2.05
C ILE A 69 11.80 -4.89 0.56
N PHE A 70 12.40 -4.06 -0.30
CA PHE A 70 12.14 -4.11 -1.74
C PHE A 70 12.82 -5.30 -2.41
N GLN A 71 14.02 -5.69 -1.94
CA GLN A 71 14.65 -6.95 -2.37
C GLN A 71 13.77 -8.15 -1.99
N THR A 72 13.27 -8.19 -0.75
CA THR A 72 12.34 -9.23 -0.29
C THR A 72 11.06 -9.24 -1.12
N ALA A 73 10.53 -8.06 -1.48
CA ALA A 73 9.36 -7.94 -2.34
C ALA A 73 9.60 -8.53 -3.73
N GLN A 74 10.75 -8.23 -4.35
CA GLN A 74 11.14 -8.78 -5.65
C GLN A 74 11.21 -10.31 -5.61
N ASP A 75 12.02 -10.86 -4.69
CA ASP A 75 12.25 -12.30 -4.59
C ASP A 75 10.94 -13.06 -4.31
N THR A 76 10.11 -12.52 -3.41
CA THR A 76 8.82 -13.13 -3.07
C THR A 76 7.82 -13.02 -4.21
N SER A 77 7.83 -11.93 -4.98
CA SER A 77 6.95 -11.75 -6.14
C SER A 77 7.27 -12.73 -7.25
N VAL A 78 8.56 -12.85 -7.61
CA VAL A 78 9.04 -13.81 -8.60
C VAL A 78 8.67 -15.23 -8.19
N LYS A 79 8.91 -15.59 -6.93
CA LYS A 79 8.55 -16.91 -6.41
C LYS A 79 7.04 -17.16 -6.47
N ALA A 80 6.22 -16.21 -6.02
CA ALA A 80 4.75 -16.37 -6.01
C ALA A 80 4.18 -16.56 -7.42
N LEU A 81 4.71 -15.84 -8.41
CA LEU A 81 4.32 -16.01 -9.81
C LEU A 81 4.75 -17.37 -10.37
N LYS A 82 5.98 -17.80 -10.10
CA LYS A 82 6.50 -19.12 -10.50
C LYS A 82 5.70 -20.25 -9.88
N ASP A 83 5.39 -20.18 -8.58
CA ASP A 83 4.57 -21.16 -7.86
C ASP A 83 3.15 -21.26 -8.43
N ALA A 84 2.61 -20.16 -8.97
CA ALA A 84 1.32 -20.11 -9.64
C ALA A 84 1.38 -20.59 -11.11
N GLY A 85 2.55 -21.02 -11.61
CA GLY A 85 2.74 -21.45 -13.00
C GLY A 85 2.71 -20.31 -14.02
N LEU A 86 2.93 -19.06 -13.57
CA LEU A 86 2.91 -17.88 -14.44
C LEU A 86 4.32 -17.56 -14.96
N PRO A 87 4.46 -17.12 -16.22
CA PRO A 87 5.76 -16.72 -16.76
C PRO A 87 6.25 -15.43 -16.08
N VAL A 88 7.55 -15.38 -15.81
CA VAL A 88 8.24 -14.22 -15.24
C VAL A 88 9.39 -13.85 -16.16
N ASN A 89 9.52 -12.57 -16.48
CA ASN A 89 10.69 -12.03 -17.18
C ASN A 89 11.62 -11.40 -16.15
N GLU A 90 12.83 -11.95 -16.03
CA GLU A 90 13.82 -11.62 -14.98
C GLU A 90 14.91 -10.70 -15.50
#